data_AF-A0A4Z1FBS4-F1
#
_entry.id   AF-A0A4Z1FBS4-F1
#
_cell.length_a   1.000
_cell.length_b   1.000
_cell.length_c   1.000
_cell.angle_alpha   90.00
_cell.angle_beta   90.00
_cell.angle_gamma   90.00
#
_symmetry.space_group_name_H-M   'P 1'
#
loop_
_entity.id
_entity.type
_entity.pdbx_description
1 polymer ?
#
loop_
_entity_poly.entity_id
_entity_poly.type
_entity_poly.pdbx_seq_one_letter_code
_entity_poly.pdbx_strand_id
1 'polypeptide(L)'
;MEYQGSKKATISIWRSRIASNDAGEMELFAMETLSNQIIRDENGDANDSAEAGLYLELQDFAPEAMFPPGEFKCDPIKISATTLCSYIEIAENRAVMVEQRNAIFLPLQPGVKKRSREITPTEEVEGRRKKIFRDSEERVLEQAERHDSSFQAGSSSDTGNSQGS
;
A
#
# COMPACT_ATOMS: atom_id res chain seq x y z
N MET A 1 -14.51 7.54 -12.72
CA MET A 1 -14.17 6.16 -12.30
C MET A 1 -15.49 5.51 -11.97
N GLU A 2 -16.01 4.63 -12.83
CA GLU A 2 -17.20 3.87 -12.50
C GLU A 2 -16.80 2.74 -11.54
N TYR A 3 -17.20 2.85 -10.28
CA TYR A 3 -17.05 1.76 -9.31
C TYR A 3 -18.06 0.67 -9.67
N GLN A 4 -17.60 -0.36 -10.39
CA GLN A 4 -18.41 -1.51 -10.75
C GLN A 4 -18.68 -2.39 -9.51
N GLY A 5 -19.87 -2.19 -8.93
CA GLY A 5 -20.64 -3.22 -8.21
C GLY A 5 -20.34 -3.45 -6.74
N SER A 6 -19.17 -3.08 -6.22
CA SER A 6 -18.84 -3.29 -4.80
C SER A 6 -18.57 -1.98 -4.08
N LYS A 7 -19.12 -1.82 -2.87
CA LYS A 7 -18.76 -0.73 -1.97
C LYS A 7 -17.50 -1.05 -1.16
N LYS A 8 -16.87 -2.19 -1.37
CA LYS A 8 -15.69 -2.59 -0.59
C LYS A 8 -14.58 -1.55 -0.65
N ALA A 9 -14.02 -1.23 0.51
CA ALA A 9 -12.83 -0.41 0.66
C ALA A 9 -11.85 -1.09 1.61
N THR A 10 -10.60 -1.18 1.19
CA THR A 10 -9.48 -1.69 1.99
C THR A 10 -8.39 -0.63 2.12
N ILE A 11 -7.55 -0.78 3.14
CA ILE A 11 -6.35 0.02 3.35
C ILE A 11 -5.12 -0.89 3.51
N SER A 12 -4.02 -0.51 2.85
CA SER A 12 -2.69 -1.07 3.08
C SER A 12 -1.75 0.06 3.53
N ILE A 13 -0.78 -0.27 4.39
CA ILE A 13 0.20 0.68 4.93
C ILE A 13 1.60 0.16 4.64
N TRP A 14 2.41 0.99 3.99
CA TRP A 14 3.84 0.75 3.80
C TRP A 14 4.64 1.70 4.68
N ARG A 15 5.63 1.16 5.41
CA ARG A 15 6.55 1.94 6.24
C ARG A 15 7.97 1.75 5.75
N SER A 16 8.77 2.81 5.86
CA SER A 16 10.19 2.72 5.61
C SER A 16 10.88 1.92 6.71
N ARG A 17 11.84 1.10 6.30
CA ARG A 17 12.71 0.31 7.18
C ARG A 17 14.12 0.39 6.63
N ILE A 18 15.11 0.34 7.52
CA ILE A 18 16.52 0.22 7.16
C ILE A 18 16.92 -1.24 7.39
N ALA A 19 17.45 -1.92 6.38
CA ALA A 19 17.99 -3.27 6.49
C ALA A 19 19.20 -3.43 5.58
N SER A 20 19.99 -4.47 5.85
CA SER A 20 21.12 -4.84 5.00
C SER A 20 20.63 -5.46 3.70
N ASN A 21 21.17 -4.99 2.57
CA ASN A 21 21.01 -5.63 1.27
C ASN A 21 21.95 -6.84 1.11
N ASP A 22 21.88 -7.51 -0.05
CA ASP A 22 22.70 -8.69 -0.35
C ASP A 22 24.22 -8.41 -0.35
N ALA A 23 24.62 -7.15 -0.51
CA ALA A 23 26.00 -6.71 -0.43
C ALA A 23 26.45 -6.34 1.01
N GLY A 24 25.54 -6.43 1.99
CA GLY A 24 25.77 -6.07 3.39
C GLY A 24 25.67 -4.57 3.68
N GLU A 25 25.24 -3.75 2.73
CA GLU A 25 25.07 -2.32 2.89
C GLU A 25 23.68 -2.00 3.47
N MET A 26 23.60 -1.00 4.35
CA MET A 26 22.32 -0.57 4.94
C MET A 26 21.54 0.27 3.93
N GLU A 27 20.35 -0.18 3.58
CA GLU A 27 19.47 0.46 2.60
C GLU A 27 18.08 0.70 3.18
N LEU A 28 17.42 1.76 2.72
CA LEU A 28 16.04 2.07 3.08
C LEU A 28 15.07 1.43 2.09
N PHE A 29 14.16 0.61 2.59
CA PHE A 29 13.14 -0.07 1.80
C PHE A 29 11.74 0.22 2.34
N ALA A 30 10.75 0.22 1.45
CA ALA A 30 9.35 0.27 1.81
C ALA A 30 8.86 -1.15 2.11
N MET A 31 8.34 -1.37 3.31
CA MET A 31 7.80 -2.66 3.75
C MET A 31 6.31 -2.52 4.00
N GLU A 32 5.49 -3.42 3.43
CA GLU A 32 4.07 -3.49 3.78
C GLU A 32 3.93 -3.96 5.24
N THR A 33 3.32 -3.13 6.07
CA THR A 33 3.11 -3.37 7.51
C THR A 33 1.66 -3.69 7.85
N LEU A 34 0.74 -3.29 6.97
CA LEU A 34 -0.67 -3.65 7.03
C LEU A 34 -1.12 -3.94 5.61
N SER A 35 -1.67 -5.12 5.38
CA SER A 35 -2.15 -5.51 4.04
C SER A 35 -3.65 -5.62 4.00
N ASN A 36 -4.26 -4.89 3.07
CA ASN A 36 -5.65 -5.00 2.64
C ASN A 36 -6.68 -5.06 3.79
N GLN A 37 -6.45 -4.30 4.86
CA GLN A 37 -7.38 -4.25 5.98
C GLN A 37 -8.72 -3.68 5.50
N ILE A 38 -9.80 -4.43 5.74
CA ILE A 38 -11.14 -4.02 5.33
C ILE A 38 -11.59 -2.85 6.20
N ILE A 39 -11.95 -1.75 5.56
CA ILE A 39 -12.53 -0.55 6.17
C ILE A 39 -14.04 -0.53 5.95
N ARG A 40 -14.46 -0.90 4.74
CA ARG A 40 -15.86 -0.99 4.31
C ARG A 40 -16.05 -2.29 3.54
N ASP A 41 -17.08 -3.05 3.87
CA ASP A 41 -17.38 -4.32 3.22
C ASP A 41 -18.07 -4.12 1.86
N GLU A 42 -18.47 -5.23 1.22
CA GLU A 42 -19.13 -5.19 -0.10
C GLU A 42 -20.52 -4.54 -0.07
N ASN A 43 -21.21 -4.60 1.08
CA ASN A 43 -22.53 -4.01 1.30
C ASN A 43 -22.46 -2.50 1.57
N GLY A 44 -21.26 -2.02 1.93
CA GLY A 44 -21.02 -0.64 2.31
C GLY A 44 -20.96 -0.43 3.82
N ASP A 45 -21.00 -1.50 4.60
CA ASP A 45 -20.96 -1.44 6.05
C ASP A 45 -19.52 -1.30 6.54
N ALA A 46 -19.32 -0.45 7.55
CA ALA A 46 -18.01 -0.24 8.14
C ALA A 46 -17.55 -1.50 8.90
N ASN A 47 -16.23 -1.71 8.95
CA ASN A 47 -15.67 -2.73 9.82
C ASN A 47 -15.77 -2.30 11.30
N ASP A 48 -16.51 -3.06 12.11
CA ASP A 48 -16.76 -2.77 13.53
C ASP A 48 -15.64 -3.20 14.47
N SER A 49 -14.59 -3.88 13.97
CA SER A 49 -13.44 -4.24 14.79
C SER A 49 -12.77 -2.98 15.36
N ALA A 50 -12.51 -3.00 16.66
CA ALA A 50 -11.80 -1.92 17.33
C ALA A 50 -10.40 -1.71 16.74
N GLU A 51 -9.79 -2.77 16.21
CA GLU A 51 -8.48 -2.79 15.58
C GLU A 51 -8.51 -2.33 14.12
N ALA A 52 -9.69 -2.19 13.51
CA ALA A 52 -9.84 -1.72 12.14
C ALA A 52 -9.76 -0.18 12.05
N GLY A 53 -8.95 0.31 11.12
CA GLY A 53 -8.75 1.73 10.92
C GLY A 53 -7.31 2.09 10.57
N LEU A 54 -7.06 3.39 10.48
CA LEU A 54 -5.73 3.93 10.22
C LEU A 54 -5.02 4.21 11.54
N TYR A 55 -3.81 3.64 11.70
CA TYR A 55 -2.92 3.87 12.83
C TYR A 55 -1.64 4.53 12.34
N LEU A 56 -1.44 5.77 12.73
CA LEU A 56 -0.25 6.54 12.40
C LEU A 56 0.59 6.67 13.67
N GLU A 57 1.78 6.10 13.66
CA GLU A 57 2.72 6.21 14.77
C GLU A 57 3.42 7.57 14.64
N LEU A 58 3.45 8.40 15.70
CA LEU A 58 4.07 9.73 15.57
C LEU A 58 5.57 9.66 15.28
N GLN A 59 6.21 8.55 15.64
CA GLN A 59 7.60 8.27 15.29
C GLN A 59 7.84 8.21 13.77
N ASP A 60 6.80 7.91 12.98
CA ASP A 60 6.91 7.91 11.51
C ASP A 60 7.09 9.35 10.97
N PHE A 61 6.84 10.39 11.78
CA PHE A 61 6.89 11.80 11.37
C PHE A 61 8.02 12.60 12.02
N ALA A 62 8.82 12.00 12.90
CA ALA A 62 9.88 12.69 13.61
C ALA A 62 11.13 11.81 13.73
N PRO A 63 12.34 12.36 13.54
CA PRO A 63 13.58 11.63 13.76
C PRO A 63 13.67 11.13 15.19
N GLU A 64 14.27 9.95 15.38
CA GLU A 64 14.50 9.37 16.70
C GLU A 64 15.27 10.32 17.64
N ALA A 65 16.17 11.13 17.11
CA ALA A 65 16.91 12.15 17.86
C ALA A 65 16.02 13.27 18.49
N MET A 66 14.76 13.42 18.08
CA MET A 66 13.83 14.38 18.67
C MET A 66 13.19 13.87 19.97
N PHE A 67 13.34 12.59 20.30
CA PHE A 67 12.73 11.99 21.49
C PHE A 67 13.76 11.75 22.59
N PRO A 68 13.40 11.96 23.87
CA PRO A 68 14.27 11.61 24.99
C PRO A 68 14.61 10.10 24.97
N PRO A 69 15.85 9.72 25.31
CA PRO A 69 16.24 8.32 25.39
C PRO A 69 15.33 7.54 26.34
N GLY A 70 14.68 6.48 25.83
CA GLY A 70 13.78 5.64 26.62
C GLY A 70 12.31 6.09 26.68
N GLU A 71 11.95 7.24 26.08
CA GLU A 71 10.56 7.73 25.99
C GLU A 71 9.96 7.52 24.58
N PHE A 72 10.33 6.43 23.91
CA PHE A 72 9.78 6.00 22.62
C PHE A 72 8.35 5.44 22.72
N LYS A 73 7.48 6.11 23.47
CA LYS A 73 6.04 5.82 23.50
C LYS A 73 5.31 7.03 22.96
N CYS A 74 5.30 7.13 21.64
CA CYS A 74 4.38 8.02 20.97
C CYS A 74 3.04 7.32 20.83
N ASP A 75 2.01 7.84 21.51
CA ASP A 75 0.64 7.36 21.31
C ASP A 75 0.27 7.49 19.83
N PRO A 76 -0.31 6.45 19.20
CA PRO A 76 -0.66 6.49 17.80
C PRO A 76 -1.85 7.41 17.57
N ILE A 77 -1.86 8.13 16.44
CA ILE A 77 -3.09 8.75 15.93
C ILE A 77 -3.93 7.64 15.31
N LYS A 78 -5.13 7.44 15.85
CA LYS A 78 -6.07 6.42 15.40
C LYS A 78 -7.28 7.07 14.73
N ILE A 79 -7.60 6.60 13.53
CA ILE A 79 -8.86 6.90 12.84
C ILE A 79 -9.59 5.57 12.64
N SER A 80 -10.76 5.41 13.25
CA SER A 80 -11.54 4.16 13.15
C SER A 80 -12.00 3.88 11.72
N ALA A 81 -12.21 2.60 11.40
CA ALA A 81 -12.83 2.20 10.14
C ALA A 81 -14.21 2.85 9.93
N THR A 82 -15.01 3.02 10.98
CA THR A 82 -16.29 3.75 10.93
C THR A 82 -16.14 5.20 10.49
N THR A 83 -15.13 5.91 11.02
CA THR A 83 -14.84 7.30 10.63
C THR A 83 -14.37 7.36 9.17
N LEU A 84 -13.47 6.45 8.77
CA LEU A 84 -12.99 6.37 7.38
C LEU A 84 -14.13 6.06 6.41
N CYS A 85 -15.04 5.15 6.76
CA CYS A 85 -16.23 4.83 5.99
C CYS A 85 -17.08 6.08 5.72
N SER A 86 -17.33 6.89 6.75
CA SER A 86 -18.08 8.15 6.61
C SER A 86 -17.40 9.14 5.66
N TYR A 87 -16.06 9.23 5.67
CA TYR A 87 -15.32 10.08 4.75
C TYR A 87 -15.42 9.60 3.31
N ILE A 88 -15.37 8.28 3.11
CA ILE A 88 -15.55 7.67 1.78
C ILE A 88 -16.96 8.00 1.26
N GLU A 89 -18.00 7.81 2.08
CA GLU A 89 -19.38 8.13 1.68
C GLU A 89 -19.56 9.62 1.33
N ILE A 90 -19.01 10.53 2.14
CA ILE A 90 -19.07 11.96 1.85
C ILE A 90 -18.36 12.27 0.52
N ALA A 91 -17.21 11.65 0.25
CA ALA A 91 -16.45 11.84 -0.97
C ALA A 91 -17.21 11.31 -2.19
N GLU A 92 -17.79 10.12 -2.10
CA GLU A 92 -18.60 9.50 -3.16
C GLU A 92 -19.84 10.34 -3.47
N ASN A 93 -20.59 10.77 -2.44
CA ASN A 93 -21.75 11.64 -2.62
C ASN A 93 -21.38 12.97 -3.30
N ARG A 94 -20.23 13.55 -2.93
CA ARG A 94 -19.71 14.77 -3.60
C ARG A 94 -19.33 14.51 -5.05
N ALA A 95 -18.72 13.36 -5.36
CA ALA A 95 -18.36 13.00 -6.73
C ALA A 95 -19.62 12.92 -7.62
N VAL A 96 -20.68 12.26 -7.14
CA VAL A 96 -21.98 12.19 -7.83
C VAL A 96 -22.55 13.58 -8.08
N MET A 97 -22.51 14.48 -7.09
CA MET A 97 -23.00 15.87 -7.24
C MET A 97 -22.22 16.66 -8.29
N VAL A 98 -20.90 16.45 -8.39
CA VAL A 98 -20.06 17.09 -9.41
C VAL A 98 -20.40 16.56 -10.80
N GLU A 99 -20.54 15.24 -10.97
CA GLU A 99 -20.92 14.62 -12.25
C GLU A 99 -22.30 15.08 -12.72
N GLN A 100 -23.25 15.25 -11.79
CA GLN A 100 -24.60 15.74 -12.06
C GLN A 100 -24.68 17.26 -12.26
N ARG A 101 -23.55 17.99 -12.26
CA ARG A 101 -23.48 19.47 -12.31
C ARG A 101 -24.27 20.18 -11.19
N ASN A 102 -24.63 19.47 -10.13
CA ASN A 102 -25.32 20.01 -8.96
C ASN A 102 -24.34 20.42 -7.85
N ALA A 103 -23.03 20.32 -8.09
CA ALA A 103 -22.03 20.72 -7.13
C ALA A 103 -22.15 22.21 -6.80
N ILE A 104 -22.35 22.50 -5.50
CA ILE A 104 -22.22 23.84 -4.95
C ILE A 104 -20.73 24.18 -4.97
N PHE A 105 -20.30 24.86 -6.04
CA PHE A 105 -19.02 25.55 -6.01
C PHE A 105 -19.14 26.66 -4.98
N LEU A 106 -18.31 26.65 -3.94
CA LEU A 106 -18.05 27.88 -3.18
C LEU A 106 -17.50 28.88 -4.20
N PRO A 107 -18.26 29.93 -4.57
CA PRO A 107 -17.74 30.92 -5.48
C PRO A 107 -16.53 31.55 -4.81
N LEU A 108 -15.42 31.62 -5.55
CA LEU A 108 -14.29 32.43 -5.12
C LEU A 108 -14.80 33.84 -4.83
N GLN A 109 -14.33 34.45 -3.75
CA GLN A 109 -14.71 35.84 -3.46
C GLN A 109 -14.43 36.72 -4.69
N PRO A 110 -15.26 37.74 -4.97
CA PRO A 110 -15.04 38.66 -6.07
C PRO A 110 -13.60 39.20 -6.06
N GLY A 111 -12.88 39.04 -7.17
CA GLY A 111 -11.47 39.45 -7.30
C GLY A 111 -10.43 38.36 -6.99
N VAL A 112 -10.82 37.19 -6.49
CA VAL A 112 -9.89 36.08 -6.24
C VAL A 112 -9.78 35.21 -7.50
N LYS A 113 -8.66 35.32 -8.21
CA LYS A 113 -8.26 34.34 -9.24
C LYS A 113 -7.52 33.19 -8.58
N LYS A 114 -8.03 31.97 -8.71
CA LYS A 114 -7.25 30.76 -8.44
C LYS A 114 -6.04 30.77 -9.40
N ARG A 115 -4.81 30.74 -8.89
CA ARG A 115 -3.63 30.53 -9.73
C ARG A 115 -3.84 29.25 -10.54
N SER A 116 -3.67 29.33 -11.85
CA SER A 116 -3.51 28.12 -12.64
C SER A 116 -2.31 27.37 -12.07
N ARG A 117 -2.48 26.09 -11.75
CA ARG A 117 -1.30 25.23 -11.64
C ARG A 117 -0.73 25.12 -13.05
N GLU A 118 0.59 25.16 -13.17
CA GLU A 118 1.21 24.58 -14.36
C GLU A 118 0.75 23.11 -14.39
N ILE A 119 0.33 22.63 -15.56
CA ILE A 119 0.00 21.22 -15.75
C ILE A 119 1.17 20.44 -15.19
N THR A 120 0.93 19.61 -14.18
CA THR A 120 1.91 18.59 -13.79
C THR A 120 2.15 17.80 -15.08
N PRO A 121 3.39 17.78 -15.61
CA PRO A 121 3.66 17.07 -16.84
C PRO A 121 3.10 15.65 -16.71
N THR A 122 2.39 15.17 -17.72
CA THR A 122 1.97 13.77 -17.79
C THR A 122 3.21 12.92 -17.49
N GLU A 123 3.09 11.95 -16.60
CA GLU A 123 4.20 11.08 -16.24
C GLU A 123 4.68 10.35 -17.50
N GLU A 124 5.68 10.92 -18.18
CA GLU A 124 6.30 10.33 -19.35
C GLU A 124 7.20 9.20 -18.86
N VAL A 125 6.61 8.03 -18.66
CA VAL A 125 7.38 6.80 -18.63
C VAL A 125 7.84 6.57 -20.07
N GLU A 126 8.95 7.23 -20.45
CA GLU A 126 9.59 7.09 -21.76
C GLU A 126 9.60 5.61 -22.19
N GLY A 127 9.35 5.33 -23.47
CA GLY A 127 9.27 3.95 -23.97
C GLY A 127 10.51 3.11 -23.62
N ARG A 128 11.67 3.75 -23.45
CA ARG A 128 12.90 3.12 -22.96
C ARG A 128 12.78 2.63 -21.50
N ARG A 129 12.19 3.44 -20.60
CA ARG A 129 11.92 3.05 -19.21
C ARG A 129 10.88 1.92 -19.13
N LYS A 130 9.81 1.98 -19.93
CA LYS A 130 8.83 0.87 -20.03
C LYS A 130 9.46 -0.43 -20.53
N LYS A 131 10.39 -0.34 -21.49
CA LYS A 131 11.12 -1.50 -22.00
C LYS A 131 12.04 -2.07 -20.93
N ILE A 132 12.81 -1.25 -20.22
CA ILE A 132 13.68 -1.70 -19.12
C ILE A 132 12.84 -2.42 -18.05
N PHE A 133 11.69 -1.89 -17.69
CA PHE A 133 10.80 -2.50 -16.69
C PHE A 133 10.25 -3.86 -17.17
N ARG A 134 9.82 -3.94 -18.43
CA ARG A 134 9.33 -5.19 -19.03
C ARG A 134 10.42 -6.24 -19.15
N ASP A 135 11.61 -5.85 -19.63
CA ASP A 135 12.78 -6.73 -19.73
C ASP A 135 13.20 -7.22 -18.32
N SER A 136 13.00 -6.41 -17.27
CA SER A 136 13.25 -6.85 -15.89
C SER A 136 12.15 -7.78 -15.35
N GLU A 137 10.87 -7.53 -15.65
CA GLU A 137 9.78 -8.44 -15.27
C GLU A 137 9.91 -9.80 -15.97
N GLU A 138 10.24 -9.80 -17.26
CA GLU A 138 10.49 -11.02 -18.04
C GLU A 138 11.67 -11.81 -17.46
N ARG A 139 12.77 -11.15 -17.11
CA ARG A 139 13.92 -11.83 -16.46
C ARG A 139 13.56 -12.40 -15.09
N VAL A 140 12.74 -11.72 -14.30
CA VAL A 140 12.27 -12.22 -13.00
C VAL A 140 11.36 -13.44 -13.19
N LEU A 141 10.46 -13.41 -14.18
CA LEU A 141 9.61 -14.55 -14.53
C LEU A 141 10.43 -15.75 -15.04
N GLU A 142 11.37 -15.53 -15.96
CA GLU A 142 12.26 -16.59 -16.46
C GLU A 142 13.11 -17.20 -15.33
N GLN A 143 13.62 -16.36 -14.42
CA GLN A 143 14.40 -16.82 -13.27
C GLN A 143 13.52 -17.60 -12.27
N ALA A 144 12.28 -17.17 -12.06
CA ALA A 144 11.31 -17.89 -11.23
C ALA A 144 10.96 -19.25 -11.84
N GLU A 145 10.68 -19.34 -13.16
CA GLU A 145 10.40 -20.60 -13.85
C GLU A 145 11.59 -21.57 -13.79
N ARG A 146 12.82 -21.08 -13.95
CA ARG A 146 14.03 -21.91 -13.83
C ARG A 146 14.21 -22.44 -12.41
N HIS A 147 13.98 -21.62 -11.39
CA HIS A 147 14.11 -22.07 -10.00
C HIS A 147 13.00 -23.02 -9.57
N ASP A 148 11.78 -22.89 -10.10
CA ASP A 148 10.67 -23.80 -9.81
C ASP A 148 10.89 -25.20 -10.44
N SER A 149 11.58 -25.27 -11.59
CA SER A 149 11.96 -26.53 -12.24
C SER A 149 13.02 -27.36 -11.48
N SER A 150 13.70 -26.77 -10.48
CA SER A 150 14.72 -27.45 -9.68
C SER A 150 14.20 -28.11 -8.40
N PHE A 151 12.88 -28.12 -8.16
CA PHE A 151 12.30 -28.87 -7.04
C PHE A 151 12.37 -30.38 -7.31
N GLN A 152 13.52 -31.00 -7.02
CA GLN A 152 13.59 -32.45 -6.85
C GLN A 152 12.92 -32.80 -5.52
N ALA A 153 11.74 -33.41 -5.59
CA ALA A 153 11.18 -34.14 -4.47
C ALA A 153 12.18 -35.22 -4.05
N GLY A 154 12.93 -34.95 -2.98
CA GLY A 154 13.79 -35.93 -2.33
C GLY A 154 12.92 -37.08 -1.81
N SER A 155 12.70 -38.08 -2.65
CA SER A 155 12.09 -39.35 -2.26
C SER A 155 13.08 -40.09 -1.37
N SER A 156 12.88 -39.93 -0.07
CA SER A 156 13.48 -40.77 0.97
C SER A 156 13.04 -42.21 0.78
N SER A 157 13.97 -43.11 0.46
CA SER A 157 13.85 -44.53 0.77
C SER A 157 15.15 -45.02 1.38
N ASP A 158 15.22 -44.84 2.69
CA ASP A 158 16.08 -45.58 3.59
C ASP A 158 15.53 -47.01 3.71
N THR A 159 16.31 -48.02 3.28
CA THR A 159 16.18 -49.39 3.79
C THR A 159 17.49 -50.15 3.63
N GLY A 160 18.21 -50.29 4.74
CA GLY A 160 18.49 -51.63 5.30
C GLY A 160 19.63 -52.44 4.70
N ASN A 161 20.82 -52.27 5.26
CA ASN A 161 21.92 -53.23 5.18
C ASN A 161 21.62 -54.44 6.10
N SER A 162 21.65 -55.68 5.61
CA SER A 162 21.81 -56.87 6.47
C SER A 162 22.28 -58.14 5.73
N GLN A 163 23.47 -58.59 6.16
CA GLN A 163 24.03 -59.96 6.23
C GLN A 163 24.31 -60.80 4.97
N GLY A 164 25.53 -61.35 4.93
CA GLY A 164 25.66 -62.82 4.92
C GLY A 164 26.77 -63.43 4.05
N SER A 165 27.87 -63.80 4.73
CA SER A 165 28.90 -64.82 4.40
C SER A 165 29.97 -64.50 3.37
#